data_AF-A0A4R4SNZ7-F1
#
_entry.id   AF-A0A4R4SNZ7-F1
#
_cell.length_a   1.000
_cell.length_b   1.000
_cell.length_c   1.000
_cell.angle_alpha   90.00
_cell.angle_beta   90.00
_cell.angle_gamma   90.00
#
_symmetry.space_group_name_H-M   'P 1'
#
loop_
_entity.id
_entity.type
_entity.pdbx_description
1 polymer ?
#
loop_
_entity_poly.entity_id
_entity_poly.type
_entity_poly.pdbx_seq_one_letter_code
_entity_poly.pdbx_strand_id
1 'polypeptide(L)'
;MTTQHPNSDDDQDHEPPLRPEIEQGYRDEFRVAMNAVVQYCRNVVNEHGHRGLWAPRGNSPDHYELISQARRDILTKLRLVLDCAETIAYEIERDRKRPHRRQPE
;
A
#
# COMPACT_ATOMS: atom_id res chain seq x y z
N MET A 1 -26.77 51.62 0.50
CA MET A 1 -25.42 51.02 0.57
C MET A 1 -25.62 49.53 0.43
N THR A 2 -25.44 49.02 -0.78
CA THR A 2 -25.69 47.62 -1.12
C THR A 2 -24.33 46.94 -1.22
N THR A 3 -23.95 46.18 -0.22
CA THR A 3 -22.69 45.43 -0.24
C THR A 3 -22.96 44.09 -0.93
N GLN A 4 -22.63 44.01 -2.22
CA GLN A 4 -22.48 42.75 -2.94
C GLN A 4 -21.29 42.01 -2.33
N HIS A 5 -21.53 40.82 -1.77
CA HIS A 5 -20.48 39.84 -1.56
C HIS A 5 -20.11 39.25 -2.93
N PRO A 6 -18.81 39.19 -3.28
CA PRO A 6 -18.39 38.48 -4.48
C PRO A 6 -18.59 36.98 -4.25
N ASN A 7 -19.21 36.31 -5.22
CA ASN A 7 -19.21 34.86 -5.30
C ASN A 7 -17.75 34.41 -5.34
N SER A 8 -17.31 33.73 -4.29
CA SER A 8 -16.16 32.85 -4.37
C SER A 8 -16.56 31.72 -5.29
N ASP A 9 -16.17 31.82 -6.56
CA ASP A 9 -16.00 30.65 -7.41
C ASP A 9 -14.93 29.78 -6.74
N ASP A 10 -15.38 28.90 -5.85
CA ASP A 10 -14.64 27.69 -5.49
C ASP A 10 -14.48 26.91 -6.79
N ASP A 11 -13.38 27.17 -7.50
CA ASP A 11 -12.73 26.23 -8.43
C ASP A 11 -12.42 24.96 -7.63
N GLN A 12 -13.46 24.18 -7.35
CA GLN A 12 -13.28 22.77 -7.09
C GLN A 12 -12.73 22.22 -8.40
N ASP A 13 -11.44 21.93 -8.41
CA ASP A 13 -10.77 21.03 -9.35
C ASP A 13 -11.55 19.71 -9.38
N HIS A 14 -12.66 19.71 -10.11
CA HIS A 14 -13.54 18.56 -10.22
C HIS A 14 -12.90 17.66 -11.27
N GLU A 15 -11.89 16.93 -10.80
CA GLU A 15 -11.16 15.95 -11.60
C GLU A 15 -12.21 15.07 -12.30
N PRO A 16 -12.23 15.04 -13.64
CA PRO A 16 -13.29 14.37 -14.37
C PRO A 16 -13.32 12.88 -13.95
N PRO A 17 -14.51 12.31 -13.69
CA PRO A 17 -14.62 10.96 -13.18
C PRO A 17 -13.92 9.98 -14.14
N LEU A 18 -13.06 9.14 -13.57
CA LEU A 18 -12.39 8.07 -14.29
C LEU A 18 -13.43 7.17 -14.96
N ARG A 19 -13.04 6.57 -16.09
CA ARG A 19 -13.88 5.56 -16.75
C ARG A 19 -14.16 4.42 -15.75
N PRO A 20 -15.40 3.91 -15.66
CA PRO A 20 -15.77 2.87 -14.70
C PRO A 20 -14.86 1.64 -14.74
N GLU A 21 -14.33 1.29 -15.92
CA GLU A 21 -13.43 0.16 -16.12
C GLU A 21 -12.06 0.40 -15.49
N ILE A 22 -11.55 1.63 -15.54
CA ILE A 22 -10.27 2.03 -14.92
C ILE A 22 -10.42 2.06 -13.41
N GLU A 23 -11.51 2.66 -12.91
CA GLU A 23 -11.81 2.72 -11.48
C GLU A 23 -11.99 1.31 -10.89
N GLN A 24 -12.65 0.41 -11.62
CA GLN A 24 -12.77 -0.99 -11.22
C GLN A 24 -11.41 -1.71 -11.22
N GLY A 25 -10.56 -1.47 -12.22
CA GLY A 25 -9.18 -1.99 -12.27
C GLY A 25 -8.37 -1.60 -11.04
N TYR A 26 -8.39 -0.33 -10.63
CA TYR A 26 -7.70 0.13 -9.42
C TYR A 26 -8.22 -0.50 -8.14
N ARG A 27 -9.54 -0.71 -8.03
CA ARG A 27 -10.14 -1.40 -6.88
C ARG A 27 -9.68 -2.84 -6.78
N ASP A 28 -9.59 -3.53 -7.91
CA ASP A 28 -9.13 -4.92 -7.95
C ASP A 28 -7.63 -5.02 -7.64
N GLU A 29 -6.79 -4.13 -8.17
CA GLU A 29 -5.37 -4.05 -7.81
C GLU A 29 -5.17 -3.79 -6.32
N PHE A 30 -5.89 -2.82 -5.75
CA PHE A 30 -5.83 -2.54 -4.32
C PHE A 30 -6.28 -3.74 -3.47
N ARG A 31 -7.35 -4.43 -3.89
CA ARG A 31 -7.83 -5.65 -3.23
C ARG A 31 -6.77 -6.75 -3.29
N VAL A 32 -6.12 -6.97 -4.42
CA VAL A 32 -5.04 -7.95 -4.58
C VAL A 32 -3.87 -7.60 -3.66
N ALA A 33 -3.44 -6.34 -3.63
CA ALA A 33 -2.37 -5.87 -2.75
C ALA A 33 -2.69 -6.11 -1.26
N MET A 34 -3.89 -5.73 -0.82
CA MET A 34 -4.32 -5.94 0.57
C MET A 34 -4.45 -7.42 0.93
N ASN A 35 -4.95 -8.26 0.01
CA ASN A 35 -4.99 -9.70 0.22
C ASN A 35 -3.59 -10.31 0.35
N ALA A 36 -2.62 -9.83 -0.44
CA ALA A 36 -1.22 -10.24 -0.32
C ALA A 36 -0.63 -9.85 1.03
N VAL A 37 -0.92 -8.64 1.53
CA VAL A 37 -0.50 -8.18 2.87
C VAL A 37 -1.02 -9.11 3.96
N VAL A 38 -2.33 -9.39 3.94
CA VAL A 38 -2.98 -10.27 4.94
C VAL A 38 -2.41 -11.68 4.89
N GLN A 39 -2.23 -12.23 3.69
CA GLN A 39 -1.65 -13.56 3.51
C GLN A 39 -0.20 -13.62 4.02
N TYR A 40 0.57 -12.57 3.78
CA TYR A 40 1.94 -12.49 4.24
C TYR A 40 2.04 -12.38 5.76
N CYS A 41 1.19 -11.57 6.39
CA CYS A 41 1.07 -11.52 7.85
C CYS A 41 0.72 -12.90 8.44
N ARG A 42 -0.19 -13.65 7.79
CA ARG A 42 -0.49 -15.05 8.18
C ARG A 42 0.73 -15.95 8.05
N ASN A 43 1.52 -15.82 6.98
CA ASN A 43 2.74 -16.60 6.81
C ASN A 43 3.76 -16.27 7.91
N VAL A 44 3.97 -15.00 8.25
CA VAL A 44 4.85 -14.59 9.37
C VAL A 44 4.38 -15.20 10.69
N VAL A 45 3.07 -15.12 11.00
CA VAL A 45 2.52 -15.73 12.22
C VAL A 45 2.68 -17.26 12.21
N ASN A 46 2.53 -17.92 11.07
CA ASN A 46 2.70 -19.37 10.95
C ASN A 46 4.17 -19.79 11.08
N GLU A 47 5.11 -19.05 10.46
CA GLU A 47 6.55 -19.32 10.49
C GLU A 47 7.18 -19.04 11.86
N HIS A 48 6.68 -18.03 12.58
CA HIS A 48 7.21 -17.62 13.89
C HIS A 48 6.30 -18.06 15.05
N GLY A 49 5.18 -18.74 14.76
CA GLY A 49 4.27 -19.30 15.75
C GLY A 49 4.77 -20.65 16.29
N HIS A 50 4.04 -21.21 17.27
CA HIS A 50 4.46 -22.41 18.02
C HIS A 50 4.73 -23.68 17.18
N ARG A 51 4.31 -23.72 15.90
CA ARG A 51 4.55 -24.83 14.97
C ARG A 51 5.48 -24.47 13.80
N GLY A 52 5.83 -23.20 13.64
CA GLY A 52 6.76 -22.74 12.63
C GLY A 52 8.19 -22.91 13.15
N LEU A 53 9.02 -23.61 12.39
CA LEU A 53 10.43 -23.80 12.71
C LEU A 53 11.21 -22.52 12.39
N TRP A 54 10.95 -21.43 13.13
CA TRP A 54 11.84 -20.28 13.09
C TRP A 54 13.22 -20.72 13.59
N ALA A 55 14.19 -20.72 12.68
CA ALA A 55 15.56 -21.10 12.95
C ALA A 55 16.42 -19.83 13.14
N PRO A 56 16.75 -19.46 14.39
CA PRO A 56 17.60 -18.32 14.65
C PRO A 56 19.03 -18.59 14.12
N ARG A 57 19.69 -17.53 13.67
CA ARG A 57 21.08 -17.57 13.19
C ARG A 57 22.04 -17.59 14.39
N GLY A 58 23.17 -18.25 14.20
CA GLY A 58 24.24 -18.35 15.19
C GLY A 58 24.26 -19.68 15.94
N ASN A 59 25.39 -19.98 16.58
CA ASN A 59 25.53 -21.18 17.42
C ASN A 59 25.06 -20.85 18.84
N SER A 60 23.91 -21.41 19.23
CA SER A 60 23.33 -21.26 20.57
C SER A 60 23.08 -19.80 21.00
N PRO A 61 22.29 -19.04 20.23
CA PRO A 61 22.02 -17.63 20.52
C PRO A 61 21.33 -17.46 21.88
N ASP A 62 21.69 -16.41 22.60
CA ASP A 62 21.01 -16.08 23.86
C ASP A 62 19.62 -15.49 23.62
N HIS A 63 18.84 -15.33 24.70
CA HIS A 63 17.46 -14.83 24.60
C HIS A 63 17.36 -13.38 24.08
N TYR A 64 18.36 -12.53 24.30
CA TYR A 64 18.38 -11.17 23.74
C TYR A 64 18.66 -11.18 22.24
N GLU A 65 19.56 -12.05 21.79
CA GLU A 65 19.85 -12.28 20.38
C GLU A 65 18.62 -12.85 19.67
N LEU A 66 17.92 -13.80 20.28
CA LEU A 66 16.67 -14.34 19.74
C LEU A 66 15.62 -13.24 19.55
N ILE A 67 15.36 -12.42 20.57
CA ILE A 67 14.41 -11.30 20.49
C ILE A 67 14.82 -10.32 19.37
N SER A 68 16.10 -10.00 19.28
CA SER A 68 16.63 -9.05 18.29
C SER A 68 16.55 -9.61 16.87
N GLN A 69 16.78 -10.91 16.68
CA GLN A 69 16.66 -11.58 15.40
C GLN A 69 15.20 -11.68 14.96
N ALA A 70 14.30 -12.13 15.84
CA ALA A 70 12.87 -12.19 15.54
C ALA A 70 12.32 -10.81 15.17
N ARG A 71 12.68 -9.77 15.92
CA ARG A 71 12.26 -8.40 15.62
C ARG A 71 12.75 -7.94 14.25
N ARG A 72 14.02 -8.18 13.91
CA ARG A 72 14.58 -7.81 12.61
C ARG A 72 13.91 -8.57 11.47
N ASP A 73 13.78 -9.88 11.58
CA ASP A 73 13.15 -10.72 10.55
C ASP A 73 11.71 -10.27 10.27
N ILE A 74 10.90 -10.09 11.32
CA ILE A 74 9.50 -9.64 11.18
C ILE A 74 9.44 -8.25 10.55
N LEU A 75 10.24 -7.28 11.03
CA LEU A 75 10.21 -5.92 10.51
C LEU A 75 10.67 -5.83 9.06
N THR A 76 11.74 -6.53 8.69
CA THR A 76 12.23 -6.56 7.31
C THR A 76 11.17 -7.12 6.37
N LYS A 77 10.55 -8.23 6.78
CA LYS A 77 9.48 -8.88 6.03
C LYS A 77 8.25 -7.97 5.86
N LEU A 78 7.79 -7.32 6.92
CA LEU A 78 6.65 -6.41 6.86
C LEU A 78 6.92 -5.15 6.02
N ARG A 79 8.13 -4.58 6.13
CA ARG A 79 8.51 -3.39 5.33
C ARG A 79 8.44 -3.66 3.84
N LEU A 80 8.96 -4.79 3.37
CA LEU A 80 8.90 -5.15 1.95
C LEU A 80 7.47 -5.10 1.40
N VAL A 81 6.51 -5.61 2.17
CA VAL A 81 5.09 -5.63 1.77
C VAL A 81 4.49 -4.23 1.76
N LEU A 82 4.82 -3.39 2.76
CA LEU A 82 4.39 -1.99 2.80
C LEU A 82 4.94 -1.22 1.61
N ASP A 83 6.23 -1.37 1.30
CA ASP A 83 6.88 -0.70 0.16
C ASP A 83 6.22 -1.09 -1.18
N CYS A 84 5.83 -2.36 -1.34
CA CYS A 84 5.06 -2.81 -2.50
C CYS A 84 3.68 -2.14 -2.59
N ALA A 85 2.96 -2.05 -1.48
CA ALA A 85 1.64 -1.40 -1.44
C ALA A 85 1.74 0.11 -1.73
N GLU A 86 2.75 0.79 -1.18
CA GLU A 86 3.04 2.20 -1.46
C GLU A 86 3.38 2.43 -2.94
N THR A 87 4.14 1.52 -3.55
CA THR A 87 4.47 1.59 -4.98
C THR A 87 3.21 1.54 -5.84
N ILE A 88 2.30 0.61 -5.57
CA ILE A 88 1.03 0.49 -6.31
C ILE A 88 0.20 1.77 -6.14
N ALA A 89 0.05 2.28 -4.91
CA ALA A 89 -0.66 3.53 -4.65
C ALA A 89 -0.07 4.70 -5.43
N TYR A 90 1.26 4.83 -5.43
CA TYR A 90 1.98 5.86 -6.18
C TYR A 90 1.76 5.76 -7.68
N GLU A 91 1.75 4.54 -8.24
CA GLU A 91 1.50 4.33 -9.68
C GLU A 91 0.08 4.75 -10.07
N ILE A 92 -0.92 4.39 -9.26
CA ILE A 92 -2.32 4.80 -9.46
C ILE A 92 -2.45 6.32 -9.40
N GLU A 93 -1.88 6.96 -8.38
CA GLU A 93 -1.90 8.43 -8.25
C GLU A 93 -1.19 9.13 -9.41
N ARG A 94 -0.07 8.57 -9.88
CA ARG A 94 0.67 9.10 -11.03
C ARG A 94 -0.16 8.98 -12.30
N ASP A 95 -0.85 7.86 -12.50
CA ASP A 95 -1.65 7.64 -13.70
C ASP A 95 -2.93 8.49 -13.70
N ARG A 96 -3.52 8.77 -12.53
CA ARG A 96 -4.58 9.79 -12.38
C ARG A 96 -4.12 11.18 -12.82
N LYS A 97 -2.91 11.58 -12.42
CA LYS A 97 -2.32 12.87 -12.78
C LYS A 97 -1.87 12.96 -14.24
N ARG A 98 -1.81 11.85 -14.98
CA ARG A 98 -1.49 11.88 -16.42
C ARG A 98 -2.73 12.34 -17.19
N PRO A 99 -2.69 13.50 -17.87
CA PRO A 99 -3.79 13.89 -18.74
C PRO A 99 -4.00 12.77 -19.75
N HIS A 100 -5.22 12.23 -19.81
CA HIS A 100 -5.60 11.26 -20.82
C HIS A 100 -5.35 11.92 -22.18
N ARG A 101 -4.20 11.60 -22.81
CA ARG A 101 -3.91 11.96 -24.18
C ARG A 101 -5.07 11.39 -24.99
N ARG A 102 -5.97 12.27 -25.44
CA ARG A 102 -7.00 11.95 -26.42
C ARG A 102 -6.29 11.17 -27.52
N GLN A 103 -6.60 9.89 -27.67
CA GLN A 103 -6.14 9.13 -28.82
C GLN A 103 -6.74 9.81 -30.06
N PRO A 104 -5.93 10.21 -31.05
CA PRO A 104 -6.47 10.64 -32.33
C PRO A 104 -7.06 9.39 -33.02
N GLU A 105 -8.30 9.55 -33.51
CA GLU A 105 -9.01 8.59 -34.35
C GLU A 105 -8.25 8.25 -35.64
#